data_AF-A0A3N0W024-F1
#
_entry.id   AF-A0A3N0W024-F1
#
_cell.length_a   1.000
_cell.length_b   1.000
_cell.length_c   1.000
_cell.angle_alpha   90.00
_cell.angle_beta   90.00
_cell.angle_gamma   90.00
#
_symmetry.space_group_name_H-M   'P 1'
#
loop_
_entity.id
_entity.type
_entity.pdbx_description
1 polymer ?
#
loop_
_entity_poly.entity_id
_entity_poly.type
_entity_poly.pdbx_seq_one_letter_code
_entity_poly.pdbx_strand_id
1 'polypeptide(L)' 'MTVQLNGYWYTHEEISEALTKKGYTIICDKCEDKRGTTIVEWHAIKDDEEISVLNTLQSVAIKEFHKKPPLV' A
#
# COMPACT_ATOMS: atom_id res chain seq x y z
N MET A 1 -10.12 3.77 5.21
CA MET A 1 -9.08 3.32 6.16
C MET A 1 -7.95 4.34 6.13
N THR A 2 -7.43 4.76 7.28
CA THR A 2 -6.31 5.70 7.37
C THR A 2 -5.06 4.94 7.82
N VAL A 3 -3.91 5.30 7.26
CA VAL A 3 -2.61 4.70 7.56
C VAL A 3 -1.70 5.78 8.11
N GLN A 4 -1.06 5.50 9.24
CA GLN A 4 -0.07 6.41 9.81
C GLN A 4 1.30 6.16 9.18
N LEU A 5 1.86 7.17 8.52
CA LEU A 5 3.20 7.15 7.91
C LEU A 5 3.98 8.36 8.42
N ASN A 6 5.15 8.14 9.01
CA ASN A 6 6.02 9.18 9.59
C ASN A 6 5.30 10.15 10.57
N GLY A 7 4.35 9.63 11.36
CA GLY A 7 3.59 10.45 12.31
C GLY A 7 2.46 11.27 11.69
N TYR A 8 2.27 11.23 10.37
CA TYR A 8 1.13 11.82 9.67
C TYR A 8 0.13 10.74 9.28
N TRP A 9 -1.15 11.09 9.32
CA TRP A 9 -2.23 10.23 8.89
C TRP A 9 -2.51 10.50 7.42
N TYR A 10 -2.43 9.46 6.60
CA TYR A 10 -2.80 9.51 5.20
C TYR A 10 -4.02 8.65 4.98
N THR A 11 -4.89 9.14 4.10
CA THR A 11 -5.99 8.36 3.58
C THR A 11 -5.50 7.37 2.53
N HIS A 12 -6.27 6.30 2.33
CA HIS A 12 -6.00 5.34 1.27
C HIS A 12 -5.92 5.99 -0.12
N GLU A 13 -6.74 7.02 -0.37
CA GLU A 13 -6.77 7.78 -1.63
C GLU A 13 -5.48 8.57 -1.84
N GLU A 14 -4.97 9.26 -0.81
CA GLU A 14 -3.70 9.98 -0.91
C GLU A 14 -2.53 9.04 -1.18
N ILE A 15 -2.51 7.88 -0.53
CA ILE A 15 -1.45 6.88 -0.73
C ILE A 15 -1.56 6.29 -2.14
N SER A 16 -2.75 5.89 -2.57
CA SER A 16 -2.95 5.30 -3.90
C SER A 16 -2.60 6.30 -5.00
N GLU A 17 -2.99 7.57 -4.87
CA GLU A 17 -2.66 8.61 -5.83
C GLU A 17 -1.14 8.87 -5.87
N ALA A 18 -0.49 8.94 -4.71
CA ALA A 18 0.95 9.17 -4.63
C ALA A 18 1.77 7.99 -5.17
N LEU A 19 1.35 6.75 -4.90
CA LEU A 19 1.97 5.55 -5.47
C LEU A 19 1.73 5.45 -6.98
N THR A 20 0.53 5.77 -7.45
CA THR A 20 0.20 5.81 -8.88
C THR A 20 1.09 6.82 -9.62
N LYS A 21 1.29 8.02 -9.04
CA LYS A 21 2.22 9.03 -9.57
C LYS A 21 3.68 8.57 -9.63
N LYS A 22 4.07 7.62 -8.79
CA LYS A 22 5.42 6.99 -8.80
C LYS A 22 5.51 5.79 -9.76
N GLY A 23 4.43 5.46 -10.46
CA GLY A 23 4.36 4.37 -11.44
C GLY A 23 3.96 3.01 -10.85
N TYR A 24 3.35 2.98 -9.66
CA TYR A 24 2.75 1.75 -9.13
C TYR A 24 1.35 1.54 -9.71
N THR A 25 0.98 0.29 -9.94
CA THR A 25 -0.38 -0.13 -10.26
C THR A 25 -1.05 -0.62 -8.99
N ILE A 26 -2.22 -0.04 -8.68
CA ILE A 26 -3.00 -0.41 -7.51
C ILE A 26 -3.98 -1.53 -7.88
N ILE A 27 -3.86 -2.67 -7.19
CA ILE A 27 -4.73 -3.83 -7.38
C ILE A 27 -5.56 -4.04 -6.11
N CYS A 28 -6.86 -4.23 -6.31
CA CYS A 28 -7.77 -4.66 -5.25
C CYS A 28 -7.99 -6.16 -5.41
N ASP A 29 -7.49 -6.93 -4.44
CA ASP A 29 -7.77 -8.36 -4.35
C ASP A 29 -8.91 -8.60 -3.36
N LYS A 30 -9.84 -9.49 -3.74
CA LYS A 30 -11.00 -9.86 -2.93
C LYS A 30 -10.94 -11.35 -2.71
N CYS A 31 -10.44 -11.74 -1.54
CA CYS A 31 -10.40 -13.13 -1.13
C CYS A 31 -11.58 -13.42 -0.21
N GLU A 32 -12.28 -14.53 -0.45
CA GLU A 32 -13.30 -15.03 0.47
C GLU A 32 -12.67 -16.12 1.35
N ASP A 33 -12.65 -15.89 2.67
CA ASP A 33 -12.20 -16.92 3.60
C ASP A 33 -13.24 -18.05 3.68
N LYS A 34 -12.83 -19.25 4.12
CA LYS A 34 -13.66 -20.46 4.30
C LYS A 34 -14.86 -20.25 5.22
N ARG A 35 -14.93 -19.13 5.93
CA ARG A 35 -16.03 -18.69 6.80
C ARG A 35 -17.03 -17.77 6.10
N GLY A 36 -16.89 -17.55 4.79
CA GLY A 36 -17.72 -16.62 4.01
C GLY A 36 -17.43 -15.15 4.30
N THR A 37 -16.27 -14.84 4.88
CA THR A 37 -15.84 -13.46 5.14
C THR A 37 -15.07 -12.96 3.93
N THR A 38 -15.58 -11.91 3.27
CA THR A 38 -14.85 -11.23 2.19
C THR A 38 -13.77 -10.33 2.79
N ILE A 39 -12.52 -10.69 2.54
CA ILE A 39 -11.35 -9.89 2.85
C ILE A 39 -11.01 -9.09 1.60
N VAL A 40 -10.98 -7.77 1.74
CA VAL A 40 -10.57 -6.85 0.67
C VAL A 40 -9.18 -6.37 1.00
N GLU A 41 -8.20 -6.73 0.17
CA GLU A 41 -6.81 -6.33 0.33
C GLU A 41 -6.36 -5.48 -0.86
N TRP A 42 -5.53 -4.48 -0.59
CA TRP A 42 -5.06 -3.54 -1.61
C TRP A 42 -3.55 -3.68 -1.73
N HIS A 43 -3.09 -3.84 -2.96
CA HIS A 43 -1.68 -4.03 -3.29
C HIS A 43 -1.22 -2.94 -4.26
N ALA A 44 0.04 -2.56 -4.16
CA ALA A 44 0.71 -1.66 -5.07
C ALA A 44 1.89 -2.40 -5.70
N ILE A 45 1.79 -2.73 -6.97
CA ILE A 45 2.82 -3.47 -7.72
C ILE A 45 3.49 -2.56 -8.74
N LYS A 46 4.76 -2.83 -9.06
CA LYS A 46 5.50 -2.10 -10.09
C LYS A 46 6.33 -3.08 -10.92
N ASP A 47 6.50 -2.80 -12.21
CA ASP A 47 7.37 -3.56 -13.11
C ASP A 47 7.15 -5.09 -13.09
N ASP A 48 5.90 -5.53 -13.26
CA ASP A 48 5.46 -6.93 -13.26
C ASP A 48 5.65 -7.71 -11.92
N GLU A 49 5.80 -6.99 -10.80
CA GLU A 49 5.78 -7.62 -9.47
C GLU A 49 4.48 -8.42 -9.22
N GLU A 50 4.62 -9.63 -8.67
CA GLU A 50 3.48 -10.42 -8.24
C GLU A 50 2.81 -9.82 -6.99
N ILE A 51 1.51 -10.04 -6.87
CA ILE A 51 0.74 -9.69 -5.68
C ILE A 51 1.28 -10.50 -4.51
N SER A 52 1.76 -9.81 -3.47
CA SER A 52 2.25 -10.44 -2.26
C SER A 52 1.93 -9.60 -1.03
N VAL A 53 2.05 -10.21 0.15
CA VAL A 53 1.92 -9.52 1.44
C VAL A 53 2.92 -8.38 1.61
N LEU A 54 4.07 -8.44 0.93
CA LEU A 54 5.10 -7.40 0.93
C LEU A 54 4.73 -6.21 0.03
N ASN A 55 3.85 -6.45 -0.95
CA ASN A 55 3.38 -5.45 -1.91
C ASN A 55 2.02 -4.89 -1.50
N THR A 56 1.60 -5.09 -0.25
CA THR A 56 0.41 -4.43 0.30
C THR A 56 0.60 -2.92 0.29
N LEU A 57 -0.48 -2.19 0.05
CA LEU A 57 -0.46 -0.73 -0.11
C LEU A 57 0.17 -0.02 1.08
N GLN A 58 -0.07 -0.53 2.29
CA GLN A 58 0.57 -0.07 3.52
C GLN A 58 2.09 -0.33 3.53
N SER A 59 2.52 -1.55 3.20
CA SER A 59 3.95 -1.91 3.17
C SER A 59 4.73 -1.07 2.17
N VAL A 60 4.20 -0.92 0.96
CA VAL A 60 4.81 -0.13 -0.11
C VAL A 60 4.85 1.34 0.28
N ALA A 61 3.77 1.86 0.89
CA ALA A 61 3.75 3.23 1.37
C ALA A 61 4.80 3.48 2.47
N ILE A 62 4.97 2.56 3.42
CA ILE A 62 6.03 2.68 4.44
C ILE A 62 7.40 2.70 3.78
N LYS A 63 7.64 1.83 2.78
CA LYS A 63 8.92 1.76 2.04
C LYS A 63 9.20 3.03 1.24
N GLU A 64 8.21 3.52 0.49
CA GLU A 64 8.34 4.64 -0.46
C GLU A 64 8.27 6.02 0.19
N PHE A 65 7.51 6.16 1.28
CA PHE A 65 7.36 7.40 2.03
C PHE A 65 8.26 7.46 3.27
N HIS A 66 9.06 6.43 3.57
CA HIS A 66 10.15 6.54 4.55
C HIS A 66 11.16 7.59 4.07
N LYS A 67 10.98 8.82 4.53
CA LYS A 67 12.00 9.86 4.45
C LYS A 67 13.08 9.42 5.44
N LYS A 68 14.22 8.95 4.93
CA LYS A 68 15.41 8.68 5.76
C LYS A 68 15.60 9.88 6.70
N PRO A 69 15.60 9.70 8.03
CA PRO A 69 15.92 10.82 8.90
C PRO A 69 17.29 11.34 8.48
N PRO A 70 17.45 12.67 8.29
CA PRO A 70 18.77 13.22 7.97
C PRO A 70 19.72 12.77 9.08
N LEU A 71 20.84 12.16 8.67
CA LEU A 71 21.95 11.90 9.58
C LEU A 71 22.43 13.27 10.04
N VAL A 72 22.09 13.62 11.29
CA VAL A 72 22.57 14.82 11.97
C VAL A 72 24.05 14.66 12.26
#